data_AF-A0A5D0CQ36-F1
#
_entry.id   AF-A0A5D0CQ36-F1
#
_cell.length_a   1.000
_cell.length_b   1.000
_cell.length_c   1.000
_cell.angle_alpha   90.00
_cell.angle_beta   90.00
_cell.angle_gamma   90.00
#
_symmetry.space_group_name_H-M   'P 1'
#
loop_
_entity.id
_entity.type
_entity.pdbx_description
1 polymer ?
#
loop_
_entity_poly.entity_id
_entity_poly.type
_entity_poly.pdbx_seq_one_letter_code
_entity_poly.pdbx_strand_id
1 'polypeptide(L)'
;MTMIPENQLTNLFENLVTQFVKENLESIMRAEIKHFMEDPENEHNSRNGYYKRTLHTKYGYISDLEVPRDRQGSFQTHVFEPYQRRDGWLEEAVIQMYKSGMGTRDVARFIESMFGSHYSPTTVSNITATVLEDIQNWQERPLQKRYSVIYLDGLYVKLKRSTVSGEVIYFAMGIDEEGRRQILGFYIGGQESSNGWRDVLKDLYNRGVHEVLLGVFDGLPGLDEAFKEAYPQADVQHCIVHKVRSTFPKIRVQDKTDFINDLKTIYNALDDVCALAAFDTFKDKWVKRYPKEVKSWEDQLSTLLTFYQYPEEIKDAIYTSNPIERMNKEIRKRLKPMNSLTNMDAAEKIVYLDVIAYNERFESRVIRGFADPKVKQDLSEKFAKRYPDSDNNTDN
;
A
#
# COMPACT_ATOMS: atom_id res chain seq x y z
N MET A 1 -7.62 3.47 38.25
CA MET A 1 -7.34 4.91 38.11
C MET A 1 -6.08 5.19 38.91
N THR A 2 -4.92 5.04 38.27
CA THR A 2 -3.62 5.36 38.87
C THR A 2 -3.31 6.80 38.50
N MET A 3 -3.51 7.74 39.43
CA MET A 3 -3.04 9.11 39.24
C MET A 3 -1.55 9.15 39.51
N ILE A 4 -0.76 9.53 38.52
CA ILE A 4 0.63 9.93 38.71
C ILE A 4 0.59 11.31 39.35
N PRO A 5 1.31 11.56 40.47
CA PRO A 5 1.37 12.89 41.09
C PRO A 5 1.89 13.92 40.10
N GLU A 6 1.27 15.09 40.04
CA GLU A 6 1.77 16.25 39.29
C GLU A 6 3.21 16.56 39.72
N ASN A 7 4.16 16.36 38.82
CA ASN A 7 5.56 16.57 39.09
C ASN A 7 5.88 18.07 38.96
N GLN A 8 6.09 18.76 40.09
CA GLN A 8 6.41 20.19 40.13
C GLN A 8 7.61 20.57 39.24
N LEU A 9 8.53 19.63 39.01
CA LEU A 9 9.67 19.81 38.13
C LEU A 9 9.21 20.00 36.68
N THR A 10 8.21 19.24 36.23
CA THR A 10 7.67 19.31 34.87
C THR A 10 7.08 20.68 34.57
N ASN A 11 6.27 21.23 35.49
CA ASN A 11 5.68 22.57 35.32
C ASN A 11 6.75 23.67 35.27
N LEU A 12 7.84 23.53 36.03
CA LEU A 12 8.93 24.50 36.04
C LEU A 12 9.76 24.46 34.75
N PHE A 13 10.01 23.26 34.23
CA PHE A 13 10.66 23.06 32.93
C PHE A 13 9.79 23.55 31.77
N GLU A 14 8.48 23.24 31.77
CA GLU A 14 7.55 23.71 30.74
C GLU A 14 7.51 25.24 30.68
N ASN A 15 7.42 25.92 31.82
CA ASN A 15 7.42 27.38 31.88
C ASN A 15 8.74 27.99 31.36
N LEU A 16 9.89 27.42 31.74
CA LEU A 16 11.20 27.88 31.28
C LEU A 16 11.36 27.71 29.76
N VAL A 17 10.99 26.55 29.23
CA VAL A 17 11.09 26.29 27.78
C VAL A 17 10.13 27.19 27.01
N THR A 18 8.89 27.33 27.47
CA THR A 18 7.88 28.18 26.80
C THR A 18 8.33 29.65 26.77
N GLN A 19 8.89 30.15 27.87
CA GLN A 19 9.41 31.51 27.97
C GLN A 19 10.64 31.71 27.06
N PHE A 20 11.58 30.76 27.07
CA PHE A 20 12.75 30.79 26.19
C PHE A 20 12.34 30.80 24.71
N VAL A 21 11.39 29.95 24.31
CA VAL A 21 10.90 29.92 22.93
C VAL A 21 10.21 31.25 22.58
N LYS A 22 9.36 31.78 23.47
CA LYS A 22 8.72 33.09 23.27
C LYS A 22 9.74 34.19 22.98
N GLU A 23 10.76 34.31 23.84
CA GLU A 23 11.79 35.35 23.72
C GLU A 23 12.57 35.24 22.41
N ASN A 24 12.91 34.01 21.99
CA ASN A 24 13.60 33.80 20.72
C ASN A 24 12.72 34.13 19.51
N LEU A 25 11.45 33.75 19.51
CA LEU A 25 10.52 34.09 18.42
C LEU A 25 10.34 35.60 18.31
N GLU A 26 10.14 36.30 19.43
CA GLU A 26 10.04 37.76 19.44
C GLU A 26 11.33 38.43 18.96
N SER A 27 12.49 37.89 19.34
CA SER A 27 13.79 38.37 18.86
C SER A 27 13.95 38.24 17.35
N ILE A 28 13.60 37.07 16.78
CA ILE A 28 13.62 36.82 15.34
C ILE A 28 12.68 37.80 14.62
N MET A 29 11.42 37.93 15.06
CA MET A 29 10.45 38.83 14.44
C MET A 29 10.86 40.31 14.54
N ARG A 30 11.53 40.72 15.62
CA ARG A 30 12.10 42.07 15.77
C ARG A 30 13.23 42.33 14.77
N ALA A 31 14.03 41.31 14.47
CA ALA A 31 15.05 41.39 13.43
C ALA A 31 14.43 41.44 12.03
N GLU A 32 13.40 40.63 11.75
CA GLU A 32 12.67 40.61 10.48
C GLU A 32 12.05 41.98 10.16
N ILE A 33 11.30 42.57 11.10
CA ILE A 33 10.71 43.90 10.85
C ILE A 33 11.78 44.99 10.75
N LYS A 34 12.96 44.79 11.37
CA LYS A 34 14.08 45.72 11.19
C LYS A 34 14.59 45.68 9.77
N HIS A 35 14.84 44.49 9.24
CA HIS A 35 15.29 44.32 7.88
C HIS A 35 14.25 44.82 6.87
N PHE A 36 12.97 44.52 7.08
CA PHE A 36 11.87 45.01 6.25
C PHE A 36 11.82 46.55 6.17
N MET A 37 12.14 47.24 7.27
CA MET A 37 12.13 48.71 7.34
C MET A 37 13.39 49.36 6.73
N GLU A 38 14.45 48.58 6.51
CA GLU A 38 15.67 49.04 5.83
C GLU A 38 15.51 49.00 4.30
N ASP A 39 14.44 48.38 3.79
CA ASP A 39 14.12 48.34 2.37
C ASP A 39 13.67 49.72 1.86
N PRO A 40 14.29 50.26 0.79
CA PRO A 40 13.89 51.53 0.17
C PRO A 40 12.41 51.60 -0.22
N GLU A 41 11.77 50.46 -0.57
CA GLU A 41 10.34 50.43 -0.90
C GLU A 41 9.44 50.78 0.30
N ASN A 42 9.98 50.68 1.52
CA ASN A 42 9.27 50.95 2.78
C ASN A 42 9.64 52.31 3.39
N GLU A 43 10.27 53.23 2.65
CA GLU A 43 10.74 54.54 3.16
C GLU A 43 9.60 55.41 3.77
N HIS A 44 8.37 55.26 3.28
CA HIS A 44 7.18 55.94 3.82
C HIS A 44 6.39 55.11 4.85
N ASN A 45 6.91 53.95 5.23
CA ASN A 45 6.33 53.08 6.24
C ASN A 45 6.98 53.32 7.61
N SER A 46 6.31 52.91 8.67
CA SER A 46 6.80 53.07 10.04
C SER A 46 6.29 51.95 10.92
N ARG A 47 7.04 51.61 11.98
CA ARG A 47 6.60 50.62 12.97
C ARG A 47 5.41 51.15 13.77
N ASN A 48 4.43 50.30 14.03
CA ASN A 48 3.20 50.64 14.75
C ASN A 48 2.98 49.73 15.97
N GLY A 49 4.07 49.51 16.72
CA GLY A 49 4.08 48.68 17.92
C GLY A 49 3.92 47.19 17.63
N TYR A 50 3.26 46.49 18.54
CA TYR A 50 3.05 45.05 18.50
C TYR A 50 1.56 44.74 18.65
N TYR A 51 1.11 43.65 18.05
CA TYR A 51 -0.13 43.01 18.47
C TYR A 51 0.20 41.73 19.24
N LYS A 52 -0.69 41.36 20.15
CA LYS A 52 -0.54 40.13 20.93
C LYS A 52 -1.31 39.00 20.28
N ARG A 53 -0.71 37.83 20.27
CA ARG A 53 -1.37 36.60 19.85
C ARG A 53 -0.95 35.44 20.73
N THR A 54 -1.76 34.38 20.68
CA THR A 54 -1.39 33.08 21.24
C THR A 54 -0.87 32.19 20.12
N LEU A 55 0.21 31.47 20.38
CA LEU A 55 0.76 30.46 19.49
C LEU A 55 0.87 29.14 20.27
N HIS A 56 0.26 28.08 19.74
CA HIS A 56 0.37 26.75 20.32
C HIS A 56 1.58 26.09 19.68
N THR A 57 2.51 25.63 20.52
CA THR A 57 3.74 24.96 20.08
C THR A 57 3.87 23.57 20.68
N LYS A 58 4.81 22.77 20.17
CA LYS A 58 5.19 21.48 20.80
C LYS A 58 5.72 21.61 22.22
N TYR A 59 6.13 22.81 22.60
CA TYR A 59 6.68 23.13 23.90
C TYR A 59 5.65 23.72 24.87
N GLY A 60 4.43 23.97 24.42
CA GLY A 60 3.36 24.56 25.23
C GLY A 60 2.66 25.74 24.58
N TYR A 61 1.74 26.33 25.34
CA TYR A 61 0.97 27.52 24.94
C TYR A 61 1.79 28.77 25.17
N ILE A 62 2.22 29.44 24.10
CA ILE A 62 2.86 30.74 24.19
C ILE A 62 1.77 31.81 24.20
N SER A 63 1.44 32.33 25.38
CA SER A 63 0.52 33.46 25.54
C SER A 63 1.24 34.79 25.36
N ASP A 64 0.48 35.80 24.93
CA ASP A 64 0.94 37.18 24.80
C ASP A 64 2.21 37.33 23.93
N LEU A 65 2.34 36.53 22.87
CA LEU A 65 3.43 36.64 21.92
C LEU A 65 3.32 38.01 21.21
N GLU A 66 4.35 38.84 21.34
CA GLU A 66 4.38 40.18 20.75
C GLU A 66 4.87 40.13 19.30
N VAL A 67 3.93 40.28 18.37
CA VAL A 67 4.26 40.29 16.94
C VAL A 67 4.35 41.74 16.45
N PRO A 68 5.51 42.16 15.92
CA PRO A 68 5.69 43.51 15.44
C PRO A 68 4.81 43.75 14.22
N ARG A 69 4.35 44.99 14.06
CA ARG A 69 3.56 45.42 12.91
C ARG A 69 4.01 46.78 12.40
N ASP A 70 3.78 47.00 11.13
CA ASP A 70 3.95 48.28 10.47
C ASP A 70 2.64 49.09 10.44
N ARG A 71 2.73 50.35 10.03
CA ARG A 71 1.59 51.26 9.97
C ARG A 71 0.74 51.01 8.72
N GLN A 72 1.35 50.52 7.65
CA GLN A 72 0.67 50.24 6.38
C GLN A 72 0.08 48.81 6.33
N GLY A 73 0.41 47.92 7.27
CA GLY A 73 -0.08 46.54 7.34
C GLY A 73 0.54 45.62 6.28
N SER A 74 1.71 45.99 5.77
CA SER A 74 2.44 45.32 4.69
C SER A 74 3.49 44.31 5.19
N PHE A 75 3.87 44.39 6.47
CA PHE A 75 4.84 43.46 7.06
C PHE A 75 4.18 42.12 7.43
N GLN A 76 4.72 41.03 6.90
CA GLN A 76 4.39 39.66 7.30
C GLN A 76 5.65 38.95 7.79
N THR A 77 5.59 38.35 8.97
CA THR A 77 6.70 37.54 9.50
C THR A 77 6.81 36.20 8.78
N HIS A 78 8.03 35.70 8.63
CA HIS A 78 8.31 34.38 8.05
C HIS A 78 8.21 33.26 9.11
N VAL A 79 8.11 33.60 10.39
CA VAL A 79 8.03 32.64 11.50
C VAL A 79 6.72 31.83 11.45
N PHE A 80 5.64 32.41 10.94
CA PHE A 80 4.33 31.75 10.78
C PHE A 80 3.47 32.45 9.72
N GLU A 81 2.54 31.70 9.14
CA GLU A 81 1.56 32.22 8.19
C GLU A 81 0.47 33.09 8.86
N PRO A 82 -0.19 34.00 8.11
CA PRO A 82 -1.36 34.71 8.60
C PRO A 82 -2.39 33.74 9.18
N TYR A 83 -2.92 34.06 10.37
CA TYR A 83 -3.89 33.25 11.11
C TYR A 83 -3.42 31.85 11.57
N GLN A 84 -2.18 31.42 11.29
CA GLN A 84 -1.64 30.13 11.73
C GLN A 84 -1.50 30.09 13.26
N ARG A 85 -2.40 29.41 13.97
CA ARG A 85 -2.39 29.35 15.46
C ARG A 85 -1.50 28.24 16.05
N ARG A 86 -0.98 27.34 15.23
CA ARG A 86 -0.26 26.12 15.63
C ARG A 86 0.99 25.94 14.76
N ASP A 87 2.06 25.40 15.33
CA ASP A 87 3.36 25.14 14.69
C ASP A 87 3.42 23.84 13.85
N GLY A 88 2.29 23.13 13.67
CA GLY A 88 2.16 22.04 12.68
C GLY A 88 2.62 20.65 13.12
N TRP A 89 3.39 20.52 14.20
CA TRP A 89 3.89 19.20 14.64
C TRP A 89 2.78 18.24 15.10
N LEU A 90 1.68 18.77 15.66
CA LEU A 90 0.54 17.93 16.06
C LEU A 90 -0.12 17.34 14.83
N GLU A 91 -0.24 18.13 13.77
CA GLU A 91 -0.74 17.71 12.47
C GLU A 91 0.16 16.62 11.86
N GLU A 92 1.48 16.79 11.90
CA GLU A 92 2.43 15.74 11.51
C GLU A 92 2.30 14.48 12.37
N ALA A 93 2.20 14.61 13.70
CA ALA A 93 2.02 13.48 14.60
C ALA A 93 0.69 12.77 14.34
N VAL A 94 -0.39 13.51 14.06
CA VAL A 94 -1.70 12.99 13.65
C VAL A 94 -1.57 12.20 12.34
N ILE A 95 -0.86 12.75 11.34
CA ILE A 95 -0.59 12.05 10.08
C ILE A 95 0.21 10.78 10.34
N GLN A 96 1.25 10.81 11.17
CA GLN A 96 2.07 9.64 11.48
C GLN A 96 1.30 8.56 12.26
N MET A 97 0.49 8.94 13.25
CA MET A 97 -0.37 8.01 13.98
C MET A 97 -1.43 7.39 13.07
N TYR A 98 -2.01 8.19 12.18
CA TYR A 98 -2.93 7.70 11.18
C TYR A 98 -2.23 6.73 10.22
N LYS A 99 -1.06 7.12 9.67
CA LYS A 99 -0.18 6.28 8.84
C LYS A 99 0.14 4.94 9.52
N SER A 100 0.36 4.97 10.82
CA SER A 100 0.71 3.81 11.65
C SER A 100 -0.45 2.87 12.00
N GLY A 101 -1.69 3.18 11.61
CA GLY A 101 -2.81 2.26 11.86
C GLY A 101 -3.98 2.81 12.67
N MET A 102 -3.79 3.94 13.36
CA MET A 102 -4.75 4.40 14.35
C MET A 102 -6.00 4.99 13.70
N GLY A 103 -7.18 4.58 14.19
CA GLY A 103 -8.44 5.19 13.76
C GLY A 103 -8.56 6.64 14.22
N THR A 104 -9.32 7.47 13.51
CA THR A 104 -9.44 8.91 13.82
C THR A 104 -9.89 9.20 15.25
N ARG A 105 -10.74 8.35 15.82
CA ARG A 105 -11.18 8.43 17.22
C ARG A 105 -10.08 8.07 18.22
N ASP A 106 -9.22 7.11 17.89
CA ASP A 106 -8.12 6.70 18.76
C ASP A 106 -6.98 7.72 18.72
N VAL A 107 -6.72 8.32 17.55
CA VAL A 107 -5.81 9.46 17.41
C VAL A 107 -6.32 10.65 18.23
N ALA A 108 -7.60 11.00 18.10
CA ALA A 108 -8.21 12.08 18.88
C ALA A 108 -8.07 11.83 20.39
N ARG A 109 -8.39 10.62 20.86
CA ARG A 109 -8.27 10.24 22.27
C ARG A 109 -6.81 10.27 22.75
N PHE A 110 -5.86 9.83 21.93
CA PHE A 110 -4.44 9.86 22.26
C PHE A 110 -3.93 11.30 22.42
N ILE A 111 -4.21 12.17 21.45
CA ILE A 111 -3.82 13.57 21.51
C ILE A 111 -4.45 14.28 22.70
N GLU A 112 -5.73 14.01 22.98
CA GLU A 112 -6.42 14.54 24.16
C GLU A 112 -5.75 14.10 25.45
N SER A 113 -5.39 12.82 25.56
CA SER A 113 -4.74 12.27 26.77
C SER A 113 -3.33 12.80 27.01
N MET A 114 -2.57 13.08 25.94
CA MET A 114 -1.17 13.50 26.04
C MET A 114 -1.01 15.02 26.14
N PHE A 115 -1.88 15.79 25.49
CA PHE A 115 -1.69 17.23 25.30
C PHE A 115 -2.86 18.09 25.80
N GLY A 116 -3.91 17.47 26.36
CA GLY A 116 -5.11 18.18 26.85
C GLY A 116 -5.89 18.95 25.76
N SER A 117 -5.47 18.82 24.51
CA SER A 117 -6.03 19.56 23.38
C SER A 117 -7.15 18.75 22.73
N HIS A 118 -8.30 19.40 22.52
CA HIS A 118 -9.47 18.75 21.94
C HIS A 118 -9.34 18.71 20.41
N TYR A 119 -8.78 17.62 19.88
CA TYR A 119 -8.96 17.31 18.46
C TYR A 119 -10.24 16.51 18.30
N SER A 120 -11.22 17.08 17.60
CA SER A 120 -12.38 16.29 17.21
C SER A 120 -11.97 15.25 16.16
N PRO A 121 -12.67 14.10 16.05
CA PRO A 121 -12.47 13.17 14.94
C PRO A 121 -12.58 13.83 13.56
N THR A 122 -13.39 14.89 13.44
CA THR A 122 -13.51 15.72 12.24
C THR A 122 -12.22 16.49 11.95
N THR A 123 -11.59 17.08 12.97
CA THR A 123 -10.31 17.78 12.83
C THR A 123 -9.21 16.83 12.36
N VAL A 124 -9.15 15.61 12.93
CA VAL A 124 -8.23 14.57 12.48
C VAL A 124 -8.50 14.18 11.02
N SER A 125 -9.77 14.02 10.65
CA SER A 125 -10.16 13.72 9.26
C SER A 125 -9.67 14.80 8.27
N ASN A 126 -9.81 16.08 8.63
CA ASN A 126 -9.36 17.19 7.80
C ASN A 126 -7.84 17.24 7.67
N ILE A 127 -7.11 16.97 8.75
CA ILE A 127 -5.63 16.91 8.72
C ILE A 127 -5.17 15.77 7.81
N THR A 128 -5.84 14.63 7.87
CA THR A 128 -5.53 13.47 7.00
C THR A 128 -6.07 13.62 5.57
N ALA A 129 -6.59 14.79 5.17
CA ALA A 129 -7.00 15.03 3.79
C ALA A 129 -5.79 15.08 2.84
N THR A 130 -4.64 15.57 3.31
CA THR A 130 -3.37 15.56 2.56
C THR A 130 -2.94 14.16 2.15
N VAL A 131 -3.35 13.12 2.90
CA VAL A 131 -3.09 11.72 2.55
C VAL A 131 -3.79 11.32 1.25
N LEU A 132 -4.88 12.00 0.83
CA LEU A 132 -5.53 11.72 -0.46
C LEU A 132 -4.64 12.14 -1.64
N GLU A 133 -3.93 13.26 -1.52
CA GLU A 133 -2.98 13.69 -2.55
C GLU A 133 -1.80 12.70 -2.62
N ASP A 134 -1.30 12.23 -1.48
CA ASP A 134 -0.29 11.16 -1.41
C ASP A 134 -0.78 9.89 -2.14
N ILE A 135 -2.04 9.50 -1.94
CA ILE A 135 -2.65 8.33 -2.60
C ILE A 135 -2.67 8.50 -4.11
N GLN A 136 -3.16 9.65 -4.58
CA GLN A 136 -3.25 9.93 -6.00
C GLN A 136 -1.86 9.91 -6.66
N ASN A 137 -0.90 10.63 -6.07
CA ASN A 137 0.49 10.64 -6.55
C ASN A 137 1.09 9.23 -6.58
N TRP A 138 0.80 8.41 -5.57
CA TRP A 138 1.26 7.02 -5.53
C TRP A 138 0.57 6.15 -6.58
N GLN A 139 -0.73 6.32 -6.82
CA GLN A 139 -1.48 5.59 -7.85
C GLN A 139 -1.05 5.98 -9.27
N GLU A 140 -0.65 7.23 -9.49
CA GLU A 140 -0.20 7.72 -10.81
C GLU A 140 1.31 7.53 -11.05
N ARG A 141 2.07 7.11 -10.03
CA ARG A 141 3.54 7.00 -10.13
C ARG A 141 3.97 6.08 -11.28
N PRO A 142 5.06 6.42 -11.99
CA PRO A 142 5.63 5.55 -13.00
C PRO A 142 6.14 4.26 -12.37
N LEU A 143 5.96 3.16 -13.09
CA LEU A 143 6.40 1.81 -12.73
C LEU A 143 7.58 1.40 -13.61
N GLN A 144 8.31 0.37 -13.18
CA GLN A 144 9.41 -0.16 -13.97
C GLN A 144 8.88 -0.86 -15.23
N LYS A 145 9.75 -0.95 -16.25
CA LYS A 145 9.41 -1.57 -17.52
C LYS A 145 9.17 -3.09 -17.42
N ARG A 146 10.06 -3.77 -16.68
CA ARG A 146 10.16 -5.23 -16.61
C ARG A 146 9.76 -5.76 -15.23
N TYR A 147 8.94 -6.80 -15.21
CA TYR A 147 8.57 -7.55 -14.00
C TYR A 147 8.64 -9.05 -14.26
N SER A 148 9.41 -9.76 -13.43
CA SER A 148 9.56 -11.21 -13.49
C SER A 148 8.23 -11.91 -13.22
N VAL A 149 7.46 -11.40 -12.24
CA VAL A 149 6.16 -11.97 -11.86
C VAL A 149 5.18 -10.86 -11.49
N ILE A 150 3.93 -10.96 -11.92
CA ILE A 150 2.81 -10.16 -11.43
C ILE A 150 1.78 -11.07 -10.78
N TYR A 151 1.46 -10.81 -9.51
CA TYR A 151 0.37 -11.45 -8.80
C TYR A 151 -0.86 -10.56 -8.83
N LEU A 152 -2.03 -11.17 -9.05
CA LEU A 152 -3.34 -10.50 -8.96
C LEU A 152 -4.20 -11.23 -7.93
N ASP A 153 -4.81 -10.49 -7.02
CA ASP A 153 -5.75 -11.03 -6.03
C ASP A 153 -6.80 -9.99 -5.60
N GLY A 154 -7.99 -10.48 -5.26
CA GLY A 154 -9.14 -9.67 -4.87
C GLY A 154 -9.47 -9.84 -3.38
N LEU A 155 -9.69 -8.72 -2.68
CA LEU A 155 -10.15 -8.70 -1.29
C LEU A 155 -11.54 -8.09 -1.16
N TYR A 156 -12.53 -8.91 -0.79
CA TYR A 156 -13.85 -8.40 -0.47
C TYR A 156 -13.89 -7.71 0.91
N VAL A 157 -14.36 -6.46 0.92
CA VAL A 157 -14.58 -5.62 2.10
C VAL A 157 -16.01 -5.12 2.18
N LYS A 158 -16.50 -4.79 3.38
CA LYS A 158 -17.83 -4.18 3.56
C LYS A 158 -17.72 -2.66 3.51
N LEU A 159 -18.34 -2.04 2.51
CA LEU A 159 -18.35 -0.60 2.32
C LEU A 159 -19.77 -0.06 2.43
N LYS A 160 -19.94 1.09 3.09
CA LYS A 160 -21.20 1.82 3.14
C LYS A 160 -21.20 2.88 2.04
N ARG A 161 -22.10 2.72 1.06
CA ARG A 161 -22.48 3.81 0.13
C ARG A 161 -23.81 4.39 0.62
N SER A 162 -24.92 3.83 0.15
CA SER A 162 -26.28 4.03 0.67
C SER A 162 -26.68 2.89 1.62
N THR A 163 -26.43 1.65 1.20
CA THR A 163 -26.48 0.43 2.02
C THR A 163 -25.08 -0.13 2.21
N VAL A 164 -24.92 -1.05 3.18
CA VAL A 164 -23.66 -1.78 3.37
C VAL A 164 -23.63 -2.93 2.38
N SER A 165 -22.66 -2.93 1.46
CA SER A 165 -22.48 -3.99 0.48
C SER A 165 -21.02 -4.47 0.44
N GLY A 166 -20.82 -5.66 -0.11
CA GLY A 166 -19.49 -6.20 -0.35
C GLY A 166 -18.89 -5.60 -1.62
N GLU A 167 -17.77 -4.92 -1.50
CA GLU A 167 -16.98 -4.38 -2.61
C GLU A 167 -15.66 -5.12 -2.68
N VAL A 168 -15.15 -5.37 -3.88
CA VAL A 168 -13.82 -5.93 -4.07
C VAL A 168 -12.77 -4.83 -4.10
N ILE A 169 -11.63 -5.11 -3.47
CA ILE A 169 -10.39 -4.37 -3.64
C ILE A 169 -9.45 -5.25 -4.47
N TYR A 170 -9.14 -4.81 -5.68
CA TYR A 170 -8.16 -5.45 -6.54
C TYR A 170 -6.77 -5.06 -6.09
N PHE A 171 -5.86 -6.03 -5.99
CA PHE A 171 -4.45 -5.80 -5.71
C PHE A 171 -3.57 -6.38 -6.81
N ALA A 172 -2.56 -5.62 -7.21
CA ALA A 172 -1.50 -6.07 -8.09
C ALA A 172 -0.14 -5.97 -7.38
N MET A 173 0.58 -7.08 -7.31
CA MET A 173 1.93 -7.15 -6.73
C MET A 173 2.92 -7.59 -7.81
N GLY A 174 4.05 -6.89 -7.94
CA GLY A 174 5.12 -7.23 -8.85
C GLY A 174 6.35 -7.76 -8.13
N ILE A 175 7.08 -8.65 -8.80
CA ILE A 175 8.48 -8.98 -8.50
C ILE A 175 9.33 -8.42 -9.65
N ASP A 176 10.28 -7.55 -9.33
CA ASP A 176 11.21 -6.96 -10.31
C ASP A 176 12.27 -7.98 -10.79
N GLU A 177 13.20 -7.52 -11.63
CA GLU A 177 14.32 -8.34 -12.12
C GLU A 177 15.32 -8.70 -11.00
N GLU A 178 15.41 -7.88 -9.96
CA GLU A 178 16.27 -8.15 -8.80
C GLU A 178 15.63 -9.10 -7.78
N GLY A 179 14.35 -9.46 -7.97
CA GLY A 179 13.60 -10.35 -7.09
C GLY A 179 12.95 -9.65 -5.89
N ARG A 180 12.88 -8.32 -5.88
CA ARG A 180 12.20 -7.53 -4.86
C ARG A 180 10.72 -7.45 -5.19
N ARG A 181 9.90 -7.61 -4.17
CA ARG A 181 8.44 -7.57 -4.31
C ARG A 181 7.86 -6.26 -3.81
N GLN A 182 6.86 -5.76 -4.52
CA GLN A 182 6.14 -4.55 -4.13
C GLN A 182 4.70 -4.58 -4.68
N ILE A 183 3.81 -3.87 -4.00
CA ILE A 183 2.47 -3.58 -4.51
C ILE A 183 2.57 -2.47 -5.54
N LEU A 184 2.08 -2.76 -6.75
CA LEU A 184 2.08 -1.84 -7.89
C LEU A 184 0.87 -0.91 -7.86
N GLY A 185 -0.28 -1.47 -7.49
CA GLY A 185 -1.55 -0.74 -7.42
C GLY A 185 -2.60 -1.48 -6.60
N PHE A 186 -3.58 -0.72 -6.13
CA PHE A 186 -4.82 -1.24 -5.58
C PHE A 186 -6.00 -0.40 -6.10
N TYR A 187 -7.16 -1.03 -6.26
CA TYR A 187 -8.33 -0.40 -6.88
C TYR A 187 -9.59 -0.88 -6.16
N ILE A 188 -10.47 0.05 -5.78
CA ILE A 188 -11.72 -0.28 -5.08
C ILE A 188 -12.87 -0.21 -6.06
N GLY A 189 -13.60 -1.31 -6.28
CA GLY A 189 -14.75 -1.23 -7.18
C GLY A 189 -15.59 -2.49 -7.35
N GLY A 190 -16.88 -2.35 -7.02
CA GLY A 190 -17.97 -3.20 -7.48
C GLY A 190 -17.84 -4.66 -7.10
N GLN A 191 -18.20 -5.53 -8.05
CA GLN A 191 -17.99 -6.96 -7.98
C GLN A 191 -16.78 -7.34 -8.83
N GLU A 192 -16.06 -8.37 -8.39
CA GLU A 192 -14.93 -8.92 -9.14
C GLU A 192 -15.37 -9.38 -10.53
N SER A 193 -14.77 -8.81 -11.56
CA SER A 193 -15.13 -9.08 -12.96
C SER A 193 -13.92 -8.97 -13.88
N SER A 194 -14.01 -9.66 -15.03
CA SER A 194 -12.99 -9.59 -16.10
C SER A 194 -12.76 -8.15 -16.59
N ASN A 195 -13.81 -7.32 -16.64
CA ASN A 195 -13.67 -5.90 -17.01
C ASN A 195 -12.92 -5.08 -15.96
N GLY A 196 -13.21 -5.31 -14.67
CA GLY A 196 -12.45 -4.68 -13.59
C GLY A 196 -10.96 -5.00 -13.67
N TRP A 197 -10.62 -6.26 -13.95
CA TRP A 197 -9.23 -6.66 -14.17
C TRP A 197 -8.60 -6.05 -15.43
N ARG A 198 -9.35 -5.88 -16.54
CA ARG A 198 -8.85 -5.15 -17.72
C ARG A 198 -8.47 -3.72 -17.38
N ASP A 199 -9.30 -3.02 -16.62
CA ASP A 199 -9.02 -1.64 -16.21
C ASP A 199 -7.76 -1.56 -15.35
N VAL A 200 -7.61 -2.47 -14.38
CA VAL A 200 -6.41 -2.61 -13.54
C VAL A 200 -5.16 -2.85 -14.39
N LEU A 201 -5.22 -3.81 -15.32
CA LEU A 201 -4.08 -4.18 -16.14
C LEU A 201 -3.69 -3.07 -17.12
N LYS A 202 -4.68 -2.36 -17.67
CA LYS A 202 -4.48 -1.21 -18.54
C LYS A 202 -3.83 -0.04 -17.79
N ASP A 203 -4.22 0.22 -16.54
CA ASP A 203 -3.56 1.23 -15.71
C ASP A 203 -2.08 0.90 -15.47
N LEU A 204 -1.79 -0.34 -15.06
CA LEU A 204 -0.41 -0.80 -14.86
C LEU A 204 0.43 -0.65 -16.14
N TYR A 205 -0.15 -1.00 -17.30
CA TYR A 205 0.51 -0.85 -18.58
C TYR A 205 0.82 0.61 -18.91
N ASN A 206 -0.16 1.49 -18.75
CA ASN A 206 0.00 2.93 -19.01
C ASN A 206 1.05 3.59 -18.10
N ARG A 207 1.24 3.05 -16.89
CA ARG A 207 2.24 3.52 -15.92
C ARG A 207 3.65 3.00 -16.18
N GLY A 208 3.83 2.09 -17.13
CA GLY A 208 5.15 1.65 -17.60
C GLY A 208 5.40 0.15 -17.53
N VAL A 209 4.50 -0.65 -16.94
CA VAL A 209 4.65 -2.12 -16.92
C VAL A 209 4.41 -2.64 -18.33
N HIS A 210 5.46 -2.98 -19.06
CA HIS A 210 5.32 -3.39 -20.46
C HIS A 210 5.75 -4.83 -20.70
N GLU A 211 6.71 -5.30 -19.91
CA GLU A 211 7.37 -6.58 -20.13
C GLU A 211 7.23 -7.46 -18.90
N VAL A 212 6.43 -8.51 -19.04
CA VAL A 212 6.11 -9.41 -17.94
C VAL A 212 6.44 -10.84 -18.36
N LEU A 213 7.12 -11.59 -17.49
CA LEU A 213 7.35 -13.02 -17.76
C LEU A 213 6.16 -13.88 -17.34
N LEU A 214 5.65 -13.68 -16.12
CA LEU A 214 4.63 -14.55 -15.54
C LEU A 214 3.52 -13.78 -14.80
N GLY A 215 2.27 -14.06 -15.11
CA GLY A 215 1.11 -13.70 -14.29
C GLY A 215 0.71 -14.84 -13.35
N VAL A 216 0.55 -14.58 -12.05
CA VAL A 216 0.14 -15.58 -11.04
C VAL A 216 -1.15 -15.14 -10.35
N PHE A 217 -2.25 -15.85 -10.58
CA PHE A 217 -3.56 -15.49 -10.02
C PHE A 217 -4.52 -16.67 -9.96
N ASP A 218 -5.72 -16.48 -9.39
CA ASP A 218 -6.76 -17.52 -9.44
C ASP A 218 -7.33 -17.66 -10.86
N GLY A 219 -7.78 -18.86 -11.24
CA GLY A 219 -8.34 -19.16 -12.55
C GLY A 219 -9.76 -18.64 -12.74
N LEU A 220 -9.95 -17.33 -12.55
CA LEU A 220 -11.22 -16.64 -12.70
C LEU A 220 -11.63 -16.54 -14.18
N PRO A 221 -12.91 -16.75 -14.53
CA PRO A 221 -13.36 -16.63 -15.92
C PRO A 221 -13.05 -15.26 -16.51
N GLY A 222 -12.38 -15.23 -17.66
CA GLY A 222 -12.06 -13.99 -18.38
C GLY A 222 -10.81 -13.26 -17.88
N LEU A 223 -10.12 -13.73 -16.83
CA LEU A 223 -8.91 -13.09 -16.32
C LEU A 223 -7.68 -13.43 -17.16
N ASP A 224 -7.56 -14.67 -17.62
CA ASP A 224 -6.48 -15.11 -18.50
C ASP A 224 -6.47 -14.27 -19.79
N GLU A 225 -7.64 -14.08 -20.40
CA GLU A 225 -7.80 -13.29 -21.61
C GLU A 225 -7.48 -11.81 -21.35
N ALA A 226 -7.97 -11.24 -20.24
CA ALA A 226 -7.65 -9.86 -19.86
C ALA A 226 -6.15 -9.66 -19.62
N PHE A 227 -5.50 -10.61 -18.96
CA PHE A 227 -4.06 -10.57 -18.70
C PHE A 227 -3.25 -10.67 -20.00
N LYS A 228 -3.61 -11.60 -20.88
CA LYS A 228 -2.97 -11.78 -22.19
C LYS A 228 -3.25 -10.64 -23.18
N GLU A 229 -4.36 -9.92 -23.03
CA GLU A 229 -4.64 -8.71 -23.79
C GLU A 229 -3.65 -7.59 -23.45
N ALA A 230 -3.33 -7.42 -22.17
CA ALA A 230 -2.33 -6.45 -21.71
C ALA A 230 -0.88 -6.94 -21.93
N TYR A 231 -0.63 -8.24 -21.72
CA TYR A 231 0.71 -8.86 -21.77
C TYR A 231 0.71 -10.13 -22.64
N PRO A 232 0.69 -10.00 -23.98
CA PRO A 232 0.55 -11.16 -24.88
C PRO A 232 1.66 -12.21 -24.72
N GLN A 233 2.89 -11.77 -24.45
CA GLN A 233 4.09 -12.60 -24.34
C GLN A 233 4.29 -13.22 -22.94
N ALA A 234 3.52 -12.79 -21.93
CA ALA A 234 3.66 -13.28 -20.55
C ALA A 234 2.96 -14.62 -20.37
N ASP A 235 3.52 -15.58 -19.66
CA ASP A 235 2.80 -16.81 -19.33
C ASP A 235 1.77 -16.57 -18.20
N VAL A 236 0.84 -17.51 -18.05
CA VAL A 236 -0.15 -17.51 -16.96
C VAL A 236 0.04 -18.75 -16.11
N GLN A 237 0.14 -18.54 -14.80
CA GLN A 237 0.14 -19.55 -13.76
C GLN A 237 -1.10 -19.39 -12.89
N HIS A 238 -1.95 -20.41 -12.87
CA HIS A 238 -3.06 -20.45 -11.91
C HIS A 238 -2.58 -20.92 -10.55
N CYS A 239 -3.04 -20.28 -9.48
CA CYS A 239 -2.66 -20.67 -8.12
C CYS A 239 -3.16 -22.08 -7.80
N ILE A 240 -2.22 -23.02 -7.61
CA ILE A 240 -2.54 -24.41 -7.25
C ILE A 240 -3.29 -24.46 -5.92
N VAL A 241 -2.92 -23.61 -4.96
CA VAL A 241 -3.57 -23.58 -3.64
C VAL A 241 -5.04 -23.16 -3.76
N HIS A 242 -5.38 -22.19 -4.62
CA HIS A 242 -6.77 -21.83 -4.90
C HIS A 242 -7.52 -22.97 -5.58
N LYS A 243 -6.90 -23.64 -6.55
CA LYS A 243 -7.47 -24.80 -7.22
C LYS A 243 -7.74 -25.97 -6.25
N VAL A 244 -6.81 -26.27 -5.35
CA VAL A 244 -6.99 -27.28 -4.30
C VAL A 244 -8.12 -26.89 -3.35
N ARG A 245 -8.14 -25.63 -2.87
CA ARG A 245 -9.19 -25.12 -1.97
C ARG A 245 -10.59 -25.15 -2.60
N SER A 246 -10.72 -24.87 -3.90
CA SER A 246 -12.00 -24.91 -4.61
C SER A 246 -12.48 -26.35 -4.90
N THR A 247 -11.54 -27.30 -5.00
CA THR A 247 -11.83 -28.72 -5.21
C THR A 247 -12.18 -29.43 -3.90
N PHE A 248 -11.48 -29.13 -2.81
CA PHE A 248 -11.53 -29.87 -1.55
C PHE A 248 -12.94 -30.03 -0.92
N PRO A 249 -13.83 -29.02 -0.93
CA PRO A 249 -15.19 -29.17 -0.41
C PRO A 249 -16.07 -30.16 -1.20
N LYS A 250 -15.73 -30.44 -2.46
CA LYS A 250 -16.49 -31.32 -3.36
C LYS A 250 -16.13 -32.80 -3.19
N ILE A 251 -15.02 -33.08 -2.51
CA ILE A 251 -14.53 -34.44 -2.25
C ILE A 251 -15.14 -34.98 -0.96
N ARG A 252 -15.54 -36.26 -0.97
CA ARG A 252 -16.11 -36.92 0.21
C ARG A 252 -15.07 -37.03 1.33
N VAL A 253 -15.52 -36.87 2.58
CA VAL A 253 -14.63 -36.82 3.76
C VAL A 253 -13.64 -37.99 3.82
N GLN A 254 -14.09 -39.21 3.53
CA GLN A 254 -13.27 -40.43 3.54
C GLN A 254 -12.14 -40.43 2.49
N ASP A 255 -12.32 -39.75 1.35
CA ASP A 255 -11.37 -39.76 0.24
C ASP A 255 -10.42 -38.55 0.28
N LYS A 256 -10.72 -37.53 1.11
CA LYS A 256 -10.01 -36.24 1.14
C LYS A 256 -8.50 -36.37 1.33
N THR A 257 -8.08 -37.20 2.28
CA THR A 257 -6.64 -37.35 2.61
C THR A 257 -5.88 -37.97 1.45
N ASP A 258 -6.42 -39.05 0.89
CA ASP A 258 -5.81 -39.79 -0.23
C ASP A 258 -5.77 -38.92 -1.50
N PHE A 259 -6.89 -38.25 -1.80
CA PHE A 259 -7.01 -37.33 -2.94
C PHE A 259 -5.98 -36.19 -2.88
N ILE A 260 -5.78 -35.57 -1.71
CA ILE A 260 -4.75 -34.51 -1.55
C ILE A 260 -3.34 -35.08 -1.70
N ASN A 261 -3.07 -36.26 -1.13
CA ASN A 261 -1.74 -36.86 -1.21
C ASN A 261 -1.37 -37.19 -2.66
N ASP A 262 -2.31 -37.71 -3.45
CA ASP A 262 -2.09 -37.92 -4.88
C ASP A 262 -1.93 -36.59 -5.61
N LEU A 263 -2.76 -35.56 -5.33
CA LEU A 263 -2.59 -34.24 -5.94
C LEU A 263 -1.20 -33.63 -5.68
N LYS A 264 -0.67 -33.82 -4.47
CA LYS A 264 0.68 -33.38 -4.10
C LYS A 264 1.76 -34.01 -4.95
N THR A 265 1.56 -35.22 -5.48
CA THR A 265 2.57 -35.85 -6.34
C THR A 265 2.74 -35.11 -7.67
N ILE A 266 1.70 -34.42 -8.13
CA ILE A 266 1.71 -33.67 -9.39
C ILE A 266 2.60 -32.43 -9.28
N TYR A 267 2.31 -31.54 -8.32
CA TYR A 267 3.00 -30.26 -8.22
C TYR A 267 4.30 -30.30 -7.39
N ASN A 268 4.62 -31.44 -6.78
CA ASN A 268 5.95 -31.70 -6.20
C ASN A 268 6.79 -32.64 -7.09
N ALA A 269 6.35 -32.92 -8.32
CA ALA A 269 7.16 -33.68 -9.27
C ALA A 269 8.44 -32.91 -9.63
N LEU A 270 9.44 -33.62 -10.14
CA LEU A 270 10.75 -33.04 -10.50
C LEU A 270 10.62 -32.04 -11.66
N ASP A 271 9.94 -32.46 -12.72
CA ASP A 271 9.74 -31.73 -13.96
C ASP A 271 8.29 -31.85 -14.47
N ASP A 272 8.00 -31.14 -15.56
CA ASP A 272 6.69 -31.12 -16.21
C ASP A 272 6.27 -32.51 -16.73
N VAL A 273 7.20 -33.28 -17.29
CA VAL A 273 6.95 -34.63 -17.79
C VAL A 273 6.51 -35.56 -16.66
N CYS A 274 7.21 -35.53 -15.53
CA CYS A 274 6.85 -36.29 -14.34
C CYS A 274 5.51 -35.83 -13.75
N ALA A 275 5.24 -34.51 -13.77
CA ALA A 275 3.97 -33.96 -13.29
C ALA A 275 2.77 -34.45 -14.14
N LEU A 276 2.93 -34.50 -15.47
CA LEU A 276 1.92 -35.03 -16.38
C LEU A 276 1.66 -36.52 -16.15
N ALA A 277 2.71 -37.33 -15.99
CA ALA A 277 2.58 -38.76 -15.69
C ALA A 277 1.89 -39.00 -14.32
N ALA A 278 2.21 -38.17 -13.33
CA ALA A 278 1.52 -38.18 -12.03
C ALA A 278 0.04 -37.79 -12.17
N PHE A 279 -0.29 -36.83 -13.04
CA PHE A 279 -1.67 -36.45 -13.32
C PHE A 279 -2.46 -37.56 -14.01
N ASP A 280 -1.86 -38.28 -14.95
CA ASP A 280 -2.51 -39.44 -15.60
C ASP A 280 -2.86 -40.53 -14.58
N THR A 281 -1.92 -40.84 -13.68
CA THR A 281 -2.14 -41.79 -12.58
C THR A 281 -3.27 -41.31 -11.64
N PHE A 282 -3.27 -40.01 -11.31
CA PHE A 282 -4.31 -39.39 -10.51
C PHE A 282 -5.68 -39.46 -11.20
N LYS A 283 -5.74 -39.16 -12.51
CA LYS A 283 -6.94 -39.19 -13.33
C LYS A 283 -7.53 -40.60 -13.35
N ASP A 284 -6.73 -41.62 -13.62
CA ASP A 284 -7.19 -43.01 -13.67
C ASP A 284 -7.82 -43.48 -12.35
N LYS A 285 -7.22 -43.07 -11.22
CA LYS A 285 -7.73 -43.39 -9.88
C LYS A 285 -9.05 -42.69 -9.56
N TRP A 286 -9.17 -41.41 -9.87
CA TRP A 286 -10.25 -40.56 -9.35
C TRP A 286 -11.37 -40.25 -10.34
N VAL A 287 -11.17 -40.39 -11.65
CA VAL A 287 -12.15 -39.99 -12.69
C VAL A 287 -13.51 -40.68 -12.52
N LYS A 288 -13.53 -41.94 -12.07
CA LYS A 288 -14.79 -42.68 -11.85
C LYS A 288 -15.62 -42.13 -10.70
N ARG A 289 -14.98 -41.57 -9.67
CA ARG A 289 -15.66 -41.05 -8.46
C ARG A 289 -15.93 -39.54 -8.55
N TYR A 290 -15.01 -38.80 -9.15
CA TYR A 290 -15.01 -37.33 -9.21
C TYR A 290 -14.75 -36.82 -10.64
N PRO A 291 -15.59 -37.21 -11.63
CA PRO A 291 -15.33 -36.90 -13.04
C PRO A 291 -15.30 -35.40 -13.33
N LYS A 292 -16.13 -34.62 -12.63
CA LYS A 292 -16.22 -33.16 -12.82
C LYS A 292 -14.97 -32.46 -12.29
N GLU A 293 -14.47 -32.90 -11.15
CA GLU A 293 -13.30 -32.35 -10.49
C GLU A 293 -12.05 -32.67 -11.31
N VAL A 294 -11.87 -33.93 -11.71
CA VAL A 294 -10.74 -34.35 -12.55
C VAL A 294 -10.74 -33.61 -13.88
N LYS A 295 -11.88 -33.51 -14.56
CA LYS A 295 -12.01 -32.71 -15.79
C LYS A 295 -11.64 -31.24 -15.56
N SER A 296 -12.11 -30.65 -14.47
CA SER A 296 -11.77 -29.26 -14.14
C SER A 296 -10.27 -29.04 -13.94
N TRP A 297 -9.54 -30.02 -13.42
CA TRP A 297 -8.07 -29.96 -13.34
C TRP A 297 -7.41 -30.15 -14.70
N GLU A 298 -7.90 -31.10 -15.50
CA GLU A 298 -7.42 -31.37 -16.85
C GLU A 298 -7.54 -30.12 -17.75
N ASP A 299 -8.70 -29.46 -17.72
CA ASP A 299 -8.98 -28.25 -18.51
C ASP A 299 -8.03 -27.08 -18.19
N GLN A 300 -7.47 -27.04 -16.97
CA GLN A 300 -6.56 -25.99 -16.48
C GLN A 300 -5.12 -26.49 -16.26
N LEU A 301 -4.80 -27.71 -16.68
CA LEU A 301 -3.52 -28.34 -16.32
C LEU A 301 -2.32 -27.57 -16.89
N SER A 302 -2.46 -27.05 -18.10
CA SER A 302 -1.42 -26.27 -18.77
C SER A 302 -1.07 -25.00 -18.00
N THR A 303 -2.05 -24.28 -17.44
CA THR A 303 -1.82 -23.07 -16.64
C THR A 303 -1.47 -23.38 -15.19
N LEU A 304 -1.84 -24.56 -14.66
CA LEU A 304 -1.47 -24.99 -13.31
C LEU A 304 -0.02 -25.45 -13.21
N LEU A 305 0.60 -25.88 -14.32
CA LEU A 305 1.96 -26.42 -14.36
C LEU A 305 2.98 -25.49 -15.04
N THR A 306 2.58 -24.27 -15.44
CA THR A 306 3.46 -23.28 -16.09
C THR A 306 4.74 -23.02 -15.29
N PHE A 307 4.68 -23.06 -13.95
CA PHE A 307 5.83 -22.84 -13.06
C PHE A 307 6.99 -23.82 -13.29
N TYR A 308 6.76 -25.00 -13.89
CA TYR A 308 7.84 -25.92 -14.27
C TYR A 308 8.75 -25.38 -15.37
N GLN A 309 8.29 -24.40 -16.16
CA GLN A 309 9.10 -23.73 -17.19
C GLN A 309 10.08 -22.69 -16.61
N TYR A 310 10.05 -22.48 -15.29
CA TYR A 310 10.86 -21.53 -14.56
C TYR A 310 11.88 -22.25 -13.66
N PRO A 311 12.96 -21.57 -13.23
CA PRO A 311 13.98 -22.17 -12.38
C PRO A 311 13.41 -22.83 -11.12
N GLU A 312 13.99 -23.96 -10.73
CA GLU A 312 13.51 -24.77 -9.61
C GLU A 312 13.48 -24.00 -8.29
N GLU A 313 14.47 -23.12 -8.10
CA GLU A 313 14.71 -22.34 -6.90
C GLU A 313 13.58 -21.34 -6.60
N ILE A 314 12.79 -20.96 -7.62
CA ILE A 314 11.67 -20.01 -7.47
C ILE A 314 10.29 -20.68 -7.52
N LYS A 315 10.20 -22.00 -7.79
CA LYS A 315 8.93 -22.72 -7.94
C LYS A 315 8.00 -22.47 -6.76
N ASP A 316 8.52 -22.57 -5.53
CA ASP A 316 7.79 -22.34 -4.27
C ASP A 316 7.15 -20.95 -4.16
N ALA A 317 7.71 -19.95 -4.83
CA ALA A 317 7.20 -18.58 -4.83
C ALA A 317 6.10 -18.36 -5.88
N ILE A 318 6.12 -19.10 -6.99
CA ILE A 318 5.29 -18.80 -8.17
C ILE A 318 4.15 -19.79 -8.39
N TYR A 319 4.21 -21.01 -7.84
CA TYR A 319 3.12 -22.00 -7.94
C TYR A 319 1.86 -21.61 -7.12
N THR A 320 1.96 -20.54 -6.32
CA THR A 320 0.93 -20.06 -5.40
C THR A 320 0.88 -18.53 -5.36
N SER A 321 -0.31 -17.96 -5.11
CA SER A 321 -0.54 -16.54 -4.80
C SER A 321 -0.33 -16.19 -3.31
N ASN A 322 0.32 -17.06 -2.54
CA ASN A 322 0.53 -16.85 -1.10
C ASN A 322 1.17 -15.49 -0.70
N PRO A 323 2.13 -14.92 -1.47
CA PRO A 323 2.67 -13.60 -1.15
C PRO A 323 1.63 -12.49 -1.04
N ILE A 324 0.69 -12.43 -2.00
CA ILE A 324 -0.38 -11.43 -2.04
C ILE A 324 -1.54 -11.78 -1.08
N GLU A 325 -1.89 -13.07 -0.95
CA GLU A 325 -2.88 -13.53 0.03
C GLU A 325 -2.48 -13.17 1.47
N ARG A 326 -1.19 -13.27 1.79
CA ARG A 326 -0.66 -12.91 3.12
C ARG A 326 -0.84 -11.43 3.40
N MET A 327 -0.64 -10.55 2.42
CA MET A 327 -0.92 -9.12 2.56
C MET A 327 -2.42 -8.90 2.76
N ASN A 328 -3.26 -9.49 1.91
CA ASN A 328 -4.72 -9.38 1.99
C ASN A 328 -5.25 -9.82 3.37
N LYS A 329 -4.61 -10.82 3.99
CA LYS A 329 -4.91 -11.25 5.37
C LYS A 329 -4.58 -10.19 6.42
N GLU A 330 -3.47 -9.46 6.29
CA GLU A 330 -3.12 -8.38 7.23
C GLU A 330 -4.08 -7.20 7.09
N ILE A 331 -4.41 -6.78 5.86
CA ILE A 331 -5.42 -5.74 5.60
C ILE A 331 -6.77 -6.15 6.20
N ARG A 332 -7.21 -7.40 5.96
CA ARG A 332 -8.46 -7.93 6.53
C ARG A 332 -8.47 -7.89 8.06
N LYS A 333 -7.34 -8.15 8.73
CA LYS A 333 -7.25 -8.04 10.19
C LYS A 333 -7.43 -6.60 10.66
N ARG A 334 -6.80 -5.63 9.97
CA ARG A 334 -6.94 -4.20 10.29
C ARG A 334 -8.38 -3.70 10.09
N LEU A 335 -9.05 -4.18 9.05
CA LEU A 335 -10.43 -3.80 8.74
C LEU A 335 -11.48 -4.46 9.65
N LYS A 336 -11.18 -5.61 10.28
CA LYS A 336 -12.14 -6.41 11.06
C LYS A 336 -12.84 -5.63 12.19
N PRO A 337 -12.16 -4.83 13.03
CA PRO A 337 -12.81 -4.07 14.11
C PRO A 337 -13.75 -2.98 13.61
N MET A 338 -13.57 -2.51 12.37
CA MET A 338 -14.32 -1.39 11.81
C MET A 338 -15.71 -1.78 11.30
N ASN A 339 -15.99 -3.09 11.15
CA ASN A 339 -17.23 -3.70 10.63
C ASN A 339 -17.65 -3.28 9.20
N SER A 340 -17.76 -1.98 8.93
CA SER A 340 -18.06 -1.38 7.63
C SER A 340 -17.35 -0.04 7.48
N LEU A 341 -16.74 0.20 6.33
CA LEU A 341 -16.08 1.47 6.00
C LEU A 341 -17.14 2.52 5.63
N THR A 342 -16.95 3.77 6.06
CA THR A 342 -17.98 4.82 5.96
C THR A 342 -18.16 5.37 4.56
N ASN A 343 -17.10 5.40 3.76
CA ASN A 343 -17.08 5.80 2.36
C ASN A 343 -15.84 5.21 1.66
N MET A 344 -15.71 5.46 0.36
CA MET A 344 -14.61 4.98 -0.48
C MET A 344 -13.27 5.58 -0.05
N ASP A 345 -13.20 6.90 0.15
CA ASP A 345 -11.98 7.60 0.58
C ASP A 345 -11.39 7.03 1.87
N ALA A 346 -12.22 6.70 2.85
CA ALA A 346 -11.79 6.08 4.09
C ALA A 346 -11.19 4.69 3.86
N ALA A 347 -11.76 3.93 2.92
CA ALA A 347 -11.24 2.62 2.52
C ALA A 347 -9.88 2.76 1.82
N GLU A 348 -9.77 3.68 0.86
CA GLU A 348 -8.54 3.97 0.13
C GLU A 348 -7.43 4.39 1.08
N LYS A 349 -7.71 5.30 2.01
CA LYS A 349 -6.75 5.72 3.03
C LYS A 349 -6.22 4.53 3.83
N ILE A 350 -7.09 3.70 4.38
CA ILE A 350 -6.64 2.58 5.22
C ILE A 350 -5.81 1.59 4.42
N VAL A 351 -6.25 1.25 3.21
CA VAL A 351 -5.56 0.30 2.33
C VAL A 351 -4.22 0.86 1.88
N TYR A 352 -4.17 2.11 1.45
CA TYR A 352 -2.94 2.80 1.07
C TYR A 352 -1.88 2.73 2.16
N LEU A 353 -2.27 2.99 3.40
CA LEU A 353 -1.34 2.97 4.53
C LEU A 353 -0.77 1.57 4.79
N ASP A 354 -1.60 0.53 4.69
CA ASP A 354 -1.12 -0.86 4.78
C ASP A 354 -0.18 -1.21 3.61
N VAL A 355 -0.49 -0.71 2.41
CA VAL A 355 0.29 -0.95 1.19
C VAL A 355 1.66 -0.26 1.25
N ILE A 356 1.73 1.00 1.69
CA ILE A 356 3.00 1.71 1.86
C ILE A 356 3.86 1.02 2.92
N ALA A 357 3.30 0.73 4.10
CA ALA A 357 4.02 0.03 5.15
C ALA A 357 4.48 -1.37 4.69
N TYR A 358 3.71 -2.04 3.83
CA TYR A 358 4.14 -3.29 3.21
C TYR A 358 5.35 -3.06 2.29
N ASN A 359 5.26 -2.10 1.36
CA ASN A 359 6.32 -1.81 0.41
C ASN A 359 7.63 -1.42 1.13
N GLU A 360 7.59 -0.50 2.09
CA GLU A 360 8.76 -0.10 2.90
C GLU A 360 9.40 -1.30 3.63
N ARG A 361 8.58 -2.19 4.20
CA ARG A 361 9.08 -3.37 4.91
C ARG A 361 9.80 -4.36 4.00
N PHE A 362 9.39 -4.45 2.73
CA PHE A 362 9.88 -5.43 1.77
C PHE A 362 10.81 -4.85 0.70
N GLU A 363 11.03 -3.53 0.68
CA GLU A 363 11.85 -2.83 -0.30
C GLU A 363 13.25 -3.45 -0.47
N SER A 364 13.92 -3.79 0.63
CA SER A 364 15.26 -4.39 0.63
C SER A 364 15.26 -5.92 0.62
N ARG A 365 14.08 -6.56 0.65
CA ARG A 365 13.96 -8.02 0.80
C ARG A 365 13.74 -8.68 -0.56
N VAL A 366 14.73 -9.44 -0.98
CA VAL A 366 14.65 -10.31 -2.16
C VAL A 366 13.89 -11.60 -1.80
N ILE A 367 12.97 -12.04 -2.67
CA ILE A 367 12.30 -13.32 -2.49
C ILE A 367 13.32 -14.47 -2.61
N ARG A 368 13.16 -15.49 -1.76
CA ARG A 368 13.97 -16.71 -1.82
C ARG A 368 13.99 -17.29 -3.24
N GLY A 369 15.16 -17.68 -3.72
CA GLY A 369 15.38 -18.18 -5.07
C GLY A 369 15.76 -17.08 -6.07
N PHE A 370 15.09 -15.92 -6.03
CA PHE A 370 15.38 -14.83 -6.97
C PHE A 370 16.73 -14.13 -6.73
N ALA A 371 17.34 -14.32 -5.57
CA ALA A 371 18.69 -13.81 -5.29
C ALA A 371 19.79 -14.63 -5.98
N ASP A 372 19.49 -15.85 -6.44
CA ASP A 372 20.48 -16.74 -7.05
C ASP A 372 20.96 -16.18 -8.41
N PRO A 373 22.28 -16.03 -8.63
CA PRO A 373 22.81 -15.54 -9.90
C PRO A 373 22.36 -16.34 -11.12
N LYS A 374 22.20 -17.66 -10.99
CA LYS A 374 21.75 -18.52 -12.08
C LYS A 374 20.31 -18.23 -12.44
N VAL A 375 19.45 -18.07 -11.44
CA VAL A 375 18.04 -17.70 -11.63
C VAL A 375 17.94 -16.34 -12.32
N LYS A 376 18.74 -15.36 -11.91
CA LYS A 376 18.77 -14.03 -12.55
C LYS A 376 19.18 -14.11 -14.01
N GLN A 377 20.20 -14.90 -14.32
CA GLN A 377 20.62 -15.13 -15.70
C GLN A 377 19.50 -15.79 -16.51
N ASP A 378 18.89 -16.86 -16.01
CA ASP A 378 17.81 -17.57 -16.69
C ASP A 378 16.60 -16.65 -16.96
N LEU A 379 16.24 -15.79 -16.00
CA LEU A 379 15.16 -14.80 -16.18
C LEU A 379 15.54 -13.72 -17.20
N SER A 380 16.78 -13.23 -17.16
CA SER A 380 17.29 -12.25 -18.13
C SER A 380 17.28 -12.80 -19.56
N GLU A 381 17.71 -14.05 -19.76
CA GLU A 381 17.65 -14.74 -21.05
C GLU A 381 16.20 -14.93 -21.52
N LYS A 382 15.26 -15.22 -20.62
CA LYS A 382 13.83 -15.28 -20.93
C LYS A 382 13.28 -13.93 -21.37
N PHE A 383 13.67 -12.83 -20.71
CA PHE A 383 13.29 -11.49 -21.14
C PHE A 383 13.83 -11.19 -22.54
N ALA A 384 15.13 -11.38 -22.77
CA ALA A 384 15.77 -11.12 -24.07
C ALA A 384 15.11 -11.94 -25.20
N LYS A 385 14.72 -13.19 -24.93
CA LYS A 385 14.05 -14.05 -25.91
C LYS A 385 12.61 -13.59 -26.22
N ARG A 386 11.87 -13.11 -25.22
CA ARG A 386 10.45 -12.72 -25.38
C ARG A 386 10.27 -11.28 -25.85
N TYR A 387 11.21 -10.42 -25.50
CA TYR A 387 11.16 -8.98 -25.75
C TYR A 387 12.45 -8.50 -26.42
N PRO A 388 12.80 -9.01 -27.63
CA PRO A 388 14.09 -8.73 -28.28
C PRO A 388 14.23 -7.27 -28.74
N ASP A 389 13.13 -6.56 -29.02
CA ASP A 389 13.14 -5.20 -29.56
C ASP A 389 13.23 -4.11 -28.48
N SER A 390 13.39 -4.50 -27.21
CA SER A 390 13.21 -3.62 -26.06
C SER A 390 14.43 -2.79 -25.68
N ASP A 391 15.62 -3.17 -26.14
CA ASP A 391 16.90 -2.50 -25.85
C ASP A 391 17.34 -1.52 -26.96
N ASN A 392 16.60 -1.43 -28.08
CA ASN A 392 16.95 -0.59 -29.23
C ASN A 392 16.29 0.81 -29.23
N ASN A 393 15.62 1.21 -28.14
CA ASN A 393 14.87 2.48 -28.10
C ASN A 393 15.23 3.37 -26.90
N THR A 394 16.49 3.36 -26.50
CA THR A 394 17.12 4.44 -25.72
C THR A 394 18.26 5.02 -26.55
N ASP A 395 17.90 5.92 -27.47
CA ASP A 395 18.69 7.05 -27.96
C ASP A 395 17.98 7.65 -29.19
N ASN A 396 17.09 8.62 -28.94
CA ASN A 396 16.78 9.71 -29.87
C ASN A 396 16.10 10.86 -29.14
#